data_AF-A0A1T4RNQ5-F1
#
_entry.id   AF-A0A1T4RNQ5-F1
#
_cell.length_a   1.000
_cell.length_b   1.000
_cell.length_c   1.000
_cell.angle_alpha   90.00
_cell.angle_beta   90.00
_cell.angle_gamma   90.00
#
_symmetry.space_group_name_H-M   'P 1'
#
loop_
_entity.id
_entity.type
_entity.pdbx_description
1 polymer ?
#
loop_
_entity_poly.entity_id
_entity_poly.type
_entity_poly.pdbx_seq_one_letter_code
_entity_poly.pdbx_strand_id
1 'polypeptide(L)'
;MRKPHTKWTTLAGAATVSLAGFLACAAPAAAVATVAEQPSPPWSAIRPGSAIAYRIDGFDIGYLPSALQEDNYAISAQARTEQEGGRTAYVSWLLGGQTHARVAIMRSETLQDLDGLREEHFADLDQDSLRKVTEGGRTSYLSEGTGHMFWVDEPGVAVSVFLEPQMWDSAELARVGSSIRQSRFAGVQIPNNPILSGALPSSEGTAQDEPLARPATNKPEQGPASNPGIPVPPAAPPAGAPVPSEQEAPPSRPRPNAVTDQQIRQCLADKLSAPASSGEAQGEPAWDEALWLQAEAPARDAAITSCSDQLRVERWRVEEAVAPLEQEPAEEDNAEEAPRPGPGLTMPPFDSWNLLFWL
;
A
#
# COMPACT_ATOMS: atom_id res chain seq x y z
N MET A 1 -10.15 -46.68 -0.54
CA MET A 1 -11.33 -45.82 -0.28
C MET A 1 -11.73 -45.90 1.18
N ARG A 2 -11.35 -44.92 2.00
CA ARG A 2 -11.94 -44.70 3.34
C ARG A 2 -12.15 -43.20 3.48
N LYS A 3 -13.40 -42.79 3.72
CA LYS A 3 -13.85 -41.39 3.82
C LYS A 3 -13.57 -40.88 5.25
N PRO A 4 -13.00 -39.69 5.45
CA PRO A 4 -13.10 -39.01 6.72
C PRO A 4 -14.44 -38.25 6.83
N HIS A 5 -15.11 -38.41 7.97
CA HIS A 5 -16.36 -37.73 8.30
C HIS A 5 -16.07 -36.40 9.00
N THR A 6 -16.49 -35.30 8.38
CA THR A 6 -16.50 -33.95 8.94
C THR A 6 -17.64 -33.83 9.95
N LYS A 7 -17.33 -33.54 11.21
CA LYS A 7 -18.32 -33.15 12.23
C LYS A 7 -18.27 -31.64 12.39
N TRP A 8 -19.37 -30.98 12.07
CA TRP A 8 -19.59 -29.56 12.36
C TRP A 8 -20.29 -29.45 13.72
N THR A 9 -19.70 -28.69 14.64
CA THR A 9 -20.28 -28.39 15.94
C THR A 9 -20.99 -27.04 15.83
N THR A 10 -22.33 -27.06 15.78
CA THR A 10 -23.16 -25.86 15.85
C THR A 10 -23.25 -25.39 17.30
N LEU A 11 -22.80 -24.16 17.57
CA LEU A 11 -22.91 -23.53 18.88
C LEU A 11 -24.03 -22.48 18.81
N ALA A 12 -25.17 -22.81 19.41
CA ALA A 12 -26.33 -21.92 19.53
C ALA A 12 -26.15 -21.06 20.79
N GLY A 13 -25.93 -19.76 20.62
CA GLY A 13 -25.92 -18.78 21.70
C GLY A 13 -27.33 -18.27 21.99
N ALA A 14 -27.77 -18.42 23.24
CA ALA A 14 -29.03 -17.93 23.76
C ALA A 14 -28.97 -16.42 24.03
N ALA A 15 -29.94 -15.66 23.52
CA ALA A 15 -30.15 -14.26 23.87
C ALA A 15 -31.11 -14.15 25.06
N THR A 16 -30.64 -13.63 26.19
CA THR A 16 -31.49 -13.24 27.32
C THR A 16 -31.79 -11.75 27.24
N VAL A 17 -33.06 -11.41 27.00
CA VAL A 17 -33.58 -10.04 27.10
C VAL A 17 -34.01 -9.80 28.55
N SER A 18 -33.29 -8.94 29.27
CA SER A 18 -33.71 -8.45 30.59
C SER A 18 -34.32 -7.06 30.46
N LEU A 19 -35.64 -7.01 30.61
CA LEU A 19 -36.45 -5.81 30.77
C LEU A 19 -36.86 -5.72 32.25
N ALA A 20 -36.35 -4.73 32.97
CA ALA A 20 -36.95 -4.25 34.22
C ALA A 20 -36.53 -2.79 34.44
N GLY A 21 -37.49 -1.94 34.79
CA GLY A 21 -37.32 -0.51 34.94
C GLY A 21 -37.56 0.02 36.36
N PHE A 22 -37.71 1.35 36.41
CA PHE A 22 -38.29 2.23 37.42
C PHE A 22 -37.40 2.85 38.55
N LEU A 23 -37.36 4.20 38.47
CA LEU A 23 -37.43 5.26 39.51
C LEU A 23 -36.21 5.66 40.39
N ALA A 24 -35.67 6.83 40.04
CA ALA A 24 -35.49 8.06 40.84
C ALA A 24 -34.85 8.02 42.25
N CYS A 25 -33.67 8.66 42.40
CA CYS A 25 -33.38 9.66 43.44
C CYS A 25 -32.04 10.40 43.15
N ALA A 26 -31.93 11.64 43.63
CA ALA A 26 -30.92 12.63 43.29
C ALA A 26 -29.56 12.48 44.00
N ALA A 27 -28.47 12.77 43.29
CA ALA A 27 -27.22 13.40 43.77
C ALA A 27 -26.28 13.69 42.57
N PRO A 28 -25.48 14.79 42.55
CA PRO A 28 -24.44 14.98 41.56
C PRO A 28 -23.16 14.29 42.07
N ALA A 29 -22.95 13.05 41.67
CA ALA A 29 -21.70 12.32 41.95
C ALA A 29 -21.03 12.01 40.61
N ALA A 30 -19.73 12.30 40.56
CA ALA A 30 -18.86 12.19 39.41
C ALA A 30 -19.15 10.96 38.53
N ALA A 31 -19.38 11.21 37.24
CA ALA A 31 -19.49 10.17 36.24
C ALA A 31 -18.14 9.46 36.15
N VAL A 32 -18.03 8.31 36.83
CA VAL A 32 -17.06 7.29 36.51
C VAL A 32 -17.38 6.86 35.09
N ALA A 33 -16.58 7.32 34.13
CA ALA A 33 -16.64 6.83 32.77
C ALA A 33 -16.34 5.33 32.84
N THR A 34 -17.40 4.54 32.72
CA THR A 34 -17.30 3.13 32.34
C THR A 34 -16.36 3.08 31.15
N VAL A 35 -15.27 2.33 31.28
CA VAL A 35 -14.39 1.94 30.17
C VAL A 35 -15.28 1.17 29.19
N ALA A 36 -15.92 1.92 28.30
CA ALA A 36 -16.39 1.40 27.05
C ALA A 36 -15.12 1.01 26.31
N GLU A 37 -14.99 -0.30 26.08
CA GLU A 37 -14.10 -0.90 25.10
C GLU A 37 -14.01 0.04 23.89
N GLN A 38 -12.88 0.75 23.76
CA GLN A 38 -12.66 1.63 22.62
C GLN A 38 -12.69 0.72 21.38
N PRO A 39 -13.62 0.93 20.44
CA PRO A 39 -13.55 0.24 19.17
C PRO A 39 -12.20 0.58 18.56
N SER A 40 -11.39 -0.44 18.28
CA SER A 40 -10.19 -0.26 17.47
C SER A 40 -10.58 0.51 16.20
N PRO A 41 -9.83 1.55 15.79
CA PRO A 41 -10.18 2.34 14.61
C PRO A 41 -10.38 1.40 13.40
N PRO A 42 -11.44 1.60 12.59
CA PRO A 42 -11.76 0.70 11.49
C PRO A 42 -10.80 0.91 10.31
N TRP A 43 -9.62 0.28 10.36
CA TRP A 43 -8.65 0.29 9.24
C TRP A 43 -8.92 -0.81 8.21
N SER A 44 -10.06 -1.50 8.27
CA SER A 44 -10.46 -2.56 7.32
C SER A 44 -10.84 -2.05 5.92
N ALA A 45 -10.73 -0.75 5.64
CA ALA A 45 -11.07 -0.20 4.34
C ALA A 45 -9.85 -0.23 3.41
N ILE A 46 -9.46 -1.43 2.94
CA ILE A 46 -8.81 -1.53 1.63
C ILE A 46 -9.88 -1.05 0.64
N ARG A 47 -9.80 0.22 0.22
CA ARG A 47 -10.64 0.74 -0.85
C ARG A 47 -9.86 0.58 -2.15
N PRO A 48 -10.29 -0.30 -3.07
CA PRO A 48 -9.82 -0.21 -4.44
C PRO A 48 -10.28 1.16 -4.97
N GLY A 49 -9.33 2.07 -5.19
CA GLY A 49 -9.58 3.25 -6.03
C GLY A 49 -9.69 2.82 -7.51
N SER A 50 -10.28 3.68 -8.34
CA SER A 50 -10.41 3.50 -9.79
C SER A 50 -9.08 3.45 -10.56
N ALA A 51 -7.96 3.71 -9.90
CA ALA A 51 -6.68 3.08 -10.20
C ALA A 51 -6.34 2.26 -8.95
N ILE A 52 -6.04 0.96 -9.07
CA ILE A 52 -5.94 0.03 -7.93
C ILE A 52 -4.69 0.36 -7.07
N ALA A 53 -4.74 1.47 -6.36
CA ALA A 53 -3.76 1.88 -5.37
C ALA A 53 -4.14 1.22 -4.04
N TYR A 54 -3.32 0.28 -3.60
CA TYR A 54 -3.49 -0.33 -2.28
C TYR A 54 -2.90 0.60 -1.23
N ARG A 55 -3.70 0.95 -0.22
CA ARG A 55 -3.23 1.78 0.90
C ARG A 55 -2.97 0.93 2.14
N ILE A 56 -1.79 1.11 2.74
CA ILE A 56 -1.40 0.44 3.97
C ILE A 56 -0.64 1.40 4.90
N ASP A 57 -1.18 1.60 6.10
CA ASP A 57 -0.55 2.39 7.18
C ASP A 57 0.01 3.77 6.75
N GLY A 58 -0.71 4.46 5.86
CA GLY A 58 -0.33 5.77 5.33
C GLY A 58 0.58 5.73 4.10
N PHE A 59 0.76 4.56 3.48
CA PHE A 59 1.49 4.39 2.23
C PHE A 59 0.55 3.92 1.12
N ASP A 60 0.72 4.47 -0.08
CA ASP A 60 0.07 4.03 -1.32
C ASP A 60 1.03 3.15 -2.12
N ILE A 61 0.55 2.00 -2.57
CA ILE A 61 1.22 1.08 -3.49
C ILE A 61 0.69 1.40 -4.89
N GLY A 62 1.45 2.16 -5.67
CA GLY A 62 1.02 2.66 -6.99
C GLY A 62 1.19 1.67 -8.14
N TYR A 63 1.89 0.55 -7.93
CA TYR A 63 2.14 -0.46 -8.95
C TYR A 63 2.19 -1.85 -8.34
N LEU A 64 1.60 -2.82 -9.04
CA LEU A 64 1.77 -4.25 -8.80
C LEU A 64 2.00 -4.97 -10.13
N PRO A 65 2.79 -6.05 -10.14
CA PRO A 65 2.92 -6.91 -11.31
C PRO A 65 1.55 -7.40 -11.79
N SER A 66 1.32 -7.44 -13.10
CA SER A 66 0.01 -7.79 -13.68
C SER A 66 -0.46 -9.18 -13.26
N ALA A 67 0.46 -10.14 -13.11
CA ALA A 67 0.14 -11.48 -12.62
C ALA A 67 -0.56 -11.47 -11.24
N LEU A 68 -0.20 -10.54 -10.33
CA LEU A 68 -0.89 -10.42 -9.04
C LEU A 68 -2.33 -9.87 -9.16
N GLN A 69 -2.64 -9.19 -10.27
CA GLN A 69 -3.94 -8.58 -10.53
C GLN A 69 -4.86 -9.50 -11.34
N GLU A 70 -4.29 -10.24 -12.28
CA GLU A 70 -5.03 -11.12 -13.20
C GLU A 70 -5.31 -12.50 -12.59
N ASP A 71 -4.37 -13.02 -11.80
CA ASP A 71 -4.53 -14.32 -11.18
C ASP A 71 -5.34 -14.21 -9.88
N ASN A 72 -6.02 -15.30 -9.52
CA ASN A 72 -6.89 -15.38 -8.33
C ASN A 72 -6.08 -15.44 -7.00
N TYR A 73 -5.19 -14.48 -6.77
CA TYR A 73 -4.47 -14.34 -5.51
C TYR A 73 -5.44 -13.92 -4.40
N ALA A 74 -5.40 -14.65 -3.28
CA ALA A 74 -6.06 -14.21 -2.06
C ALA A 74 -5.25 -13.08 -1.42
N ILE A 75 -5.92 -11.97 -1.09
CA ILE A 75 -5.28 -10.83 -0.45
C ILE A 75 -5.50 -10.92 1.06
N SER A 76 -4.41 -10.86 1.83
CA SER A 76 -4.46 -10.80 3.29
C SER A 76 -3.77 -9.54 3.78
N ALA A 77 -4.46 -8.75 4.60
CA ALA A 77 -3.89 -7.60 5.28
C ALA A 77 -3.97 -7.79 6.79
N GLN A 78 -2.86 -7.52 7.48
CA GLN A 78 -2.76 -7.67 8.92
C GLN A 78 -1.92 -6.53 9.51
N ALA A 79 -2.17 -6.22 10.77
CA ALA A 79 -1.33 -5.33 11.55
C ALA A 79 -1.06 -5.97 12.91
N ARG A 80 0.17 -5.83 13.38
CA ARG A 80 0.63 -6.36 14.66
C ARG A 80 1.34 -5.26 15.43
N THR A 81 1.05 -5.18 16.73
CA THR A 81 1.84 -4.39 17.68
C THR A 81 2.80 -5.34 18.40
N GLU A 82 4.06 -4.95 18.48
CA GLU A 82 5.14 -5.67 19.13
C GLU A 82 5.23 -5.24 20.61
N GLN A 83 5.84 -6.09 21.45
CA GLN A 83 5.89 -5.84 22.90
C GLN A 83 6.64 -4.55 23.26
N GLU A 84 7.59 -4.15 22.43
CA GLU A 84 8.44 -2.98 22.61
C GLU A 84 7.81 -1.69 22.04
N GLY A 85 6.54 -1.74 21.64
CA GLY A 85 5.80 -0.59 21.10
C GLY A 85 5.92 -0.43 19.58
N GLY A 86 6.72 -1.27 18.92
CA GLY A 86 6.76 -1.36 17.46
C GLY A 86 5.41 -1.74 16.86
N ARG A 87 5.15 -1.33 15.62
CA ARG A 87 3.95 -1.70 14.87
C ARG A 87 4.31 -2.07 13.44
N THR A 88 3.87 -3.24 13.01
CA THR A 88 4.08 -3.75 11.65
C THR A 88 2.73 -3.98 10.99
N ALA A 89 2.45 -3.28 9.89
CA ALA A 89 1.29 -3.49 9.04
C ALA A 89 1.76 -4.08 7.71
N TYR A 90 1.13 -5.16 7.24
CA TYR A 90 1.48 -5.75 5.95
C TYR A 90 0.26 -6.18 5.13
N VAL A 91 0.42 -6.19 3.82
CA VAL A 91 -0.48 -6.79 2.83
C VAL A 91 0.28 -7.89 2.09
N SER A 92 -0.38 -9.00 1.82
CA SER A 92 0.22 -10.17 1.17
C SER A 92 -0.72 -10.76 0.13
N TRP A 93 -0.16 -11.21 -0.98
CA TRP A 93 -0.84 -11.91 -2.06
C TRP A 93 -0.49 -13.38 -2.00
N LEU A 94 -1.51 -14.21 -1.84
CA LEU A 94 -1.41 -15.63 -1.52
C LEU A 94 -1.99 -16.48 -2.65
N LEU A 95 -1.27 -17.51 -3.08
CA LEU A 95 -1.78 -18.54 -4.00
C LEU A 95 -1.51 -19.92 -3.40
N GLY A 96 -2.55 -20.75 -3.27
CA GLY A 96 -2.42 -22.03 -2.59
C GLY A 96 -1.97 -21.92 -1.11
N GLY A 97 -2.18 -20.76 -0.47
CA GLY A 97 -1.73 -20.47 0.90
C GLY A 97 -0.26 -20.07 1.03
N GLN A 98 0.51 -20.03 -0.06
CA GLN A 98 1.88 -19.54 -0.08
C GLN A 98 1.89 -18.04 -0.40
N THR A 99 2.81 -17.29 0.21
CA THR A 99 2.99 -15.85 -0.06
C THR A 99 3.88 -15.67 -1.27
N HIS A 100 3.37 -15.00 -2.30
CA HIS A 100 4.13 -14.72 -3.52
C HIS A 100 4.55 -13.25 -3.57
N ALA A 101 3.77 -12.36 -2.96
CA ALA A 101 4.15 -10.98 -2.77
C ALA A 101 3.75 -10.48 -1.40
N ARG A 102 4.53 -9.57 -0.82
CA ARG A 102 4.21 -8.89 0.43
C ARG A 102 4.77 -7.48 0.43
N VAL A 103 4.00 -6.54 0.97
CA VAL A 103 4.48 -5.20 1.32
C VAL A 103 4.21 -5.00 2.80
N ALA A 104 5.22 -4.59 3.57
CA ALA A 104 5.12 -4.32 4.99
C ALA A 104 5.67 -2.94 5.34
N ILE A 105 4.92 -2.23 6.19
CA ILE A 105 5.28 -0.96 6.81
C ILE A 105 5.54 -1.23 8.29
N MET A 106 6.75 -0.89 8.73
CA MET A 106 7.22 -1.10 10.11
C MET A 106 7.45 0.26 10.74
N ARG A 107 6.90 0.47 11.94
CA ARG A 107 7.07 1.68 12.73
C ARG A 107 7.65 1.32 14.09
N SER A 108 8.85 1.80 14.38
CA SER A 108 9.51 1.59 15.67
C SER A 108 10.57 2.67 15.88
N GLU A 109 10.71 3.19 17.09
CA GLU A 109 11.74 4.19 17.42
C GLU A 109 13.17 3.66 17.25
N THR A 110 13.36 2.34 17.18
CA THR A 110 14.67 1.69 16.94
C THR A 110 15.12 1.78 15.48
N LEU A 111 14.20 1.98 14.53
CA LEU A 111 14.47 1.96 13.09
C LEU A 111 15.00 3.30 12.58
N GLN A 112 16.22 3.64 12.99
CA GLN A 112 16.84 4.92 12.67
C GLN A 112 17.55 4.92 11.32
N ASP A 113 18.14 3.79 10.94
CA ASP A 113 18.93 3.66 9.74
C ASP A 113 18.78 2.27 9.09
N LEU A 114 19.34 2.15 7.90
CA LEU A 114 19.19 0.97 7.06
C LEU A 114 19.90 -0.27 7.64
N ASP A 115 21.01 -0.06 8.36
CA ASP A 115 21.78 -1.15 8.94
C ASP A 115 21.08 -1.69 10.19
N GLY A 116 20.50 -0.82 11.02
CA GLY A 116 19.63 -1.19 12.14
C GLY A 116 18.38 -1.94 11.68
N LEU A 117 17.71 -1.48 10.61
CA LEU A 117 16.58 -2.20 10.00
C LEU A 117 16.99 -3.62 9.56
N ARG A 118 18.16 -3.76 8.94
CA ARG A 118 18.68 -5.07 8.52
C ARG A 118 18.93 -5.97 9.74
N GLU A 119 19.61 -5.46 10.76
CA GLU A 119 19.96 -6.25 11.95
C GLU A 119 18.73 -6.68 12.75
N GLU A 120 17.68 -5.86 12.80
CA GLU A 120 16.47 -6.14 13.57
C GLU A 120 15.51 -7.09 12.83
N HIS A 121 15.27 -6.87 11.54
CA HIS A 121 14.22 -7.58 10.79
C HIS A 121 14.71 -8.52 9.69
N PHE A 122 15.97 -8.41 9.27
CA PHE A 122 16.52 -9.13 8.12
C PHE A 122 17.91 -9.72 8.41
N ALA A 123 18.19 -10.07 9.66
CA ALA A 123 19.48 -10.63 10.08
C ALA A 123 19.78 -12.01 9.45
N ASP A 124 18.74 -12.69 8.97
CA ASP A 124 18.82 -13.96 8.26
C ASP A 124 19.26 -13.82 6.81
N LEU A 125 19.19 -12.60 6.23
CA LEU A 125 19.69 -12.34 4.89
C LEU A 125 21.21 -12.25 4.89
N ASP A 126 21.84 -13.02 4.00
CA ASP A 126 23.29 -13.02 3.84
C ASP A 126 23.79 -11.64 3.36
N GLN A 127 24.76 -11.08 4.06
CA GLN A 127 25.29 -9.75 3.77
C GLN A 127 25.89 -9.67 2.37
N ASP A 128 26.53 -10.73 1.90
CA ASP A 128 27.14 -10.79 0.56
C ASP A 128 26.09 -10.85 -0.56
N SER A 129 24.84 -11.21 -0.23
CA SER A 129 23.71 -11.22 -1.17
C SER A 129 22.99 -9.87 -1.27
N LEU A 130 23.24 -8.95 -0.34
CA LEU A 130 22.58 -7.65 -0.29
C LEU A 130 23.32 -6.62 -1.14
N ARG A 131 22.60 -6.04 -2.09
CA ARG A 131 23.07 -4.90 -2.87
C ARG A 131 22.43 -3.62 -2.36
N LYS A 132 23.25 -2.60 -2.13
CA LYS A 132 22.76 -1.24 -1.84
C LYS A 132 22.35 -0.58 -3.14
N VAL A 133 21.10 -0.15 -3.25
CA VAL A 133 20.52 0.47 -4.45
C VAL A 133 19.91 1.82 -4.07
N THR A 134 20.17 2.85 -4.88
CA THR A 134 19.60 4.19 -4.68
C THR A 134 18.68 4.53 -5.84
N GLU A 135 17.38 4.61 -5.57
CA GLU A 135 16.35 4.94 -6.55
C GLU A 135 15.45 6.06 -6.02
N GLY A 136 15.19 7.08 -6.85
CA GLY A 136 14.35 8.22 -6.46
C GLY A 136 14.84 8.95 -5.21
N GLY A 137 16.15 8.96 -4.95
CA GLY A 137 16.77 9.57 -3.77
C GLY A 137 16.70 8.74 -2.49
N ARG A 138 16.09 7.54 -2.52
CA ARG A 138 16.01 6.63 -1.38
C ARG A 138 17.04 5.53 -1.51
N THR A 139 17.75 5.27 -0.42
CA THR A 139 18.75 4.20 -0.35
C THR A 139 18.11 2.97 0.27
N SER A 140 18.25 1.83 -0.40
CA SER A 140 17.61 0.56 -0.05
C SER A 140 18.62 -0.57 -0.11
N TYR A 141 18.35 -1.66 0.59
CA TYR A 141 18.98 -2.95 0.34
C TYR A 141 18.06 -3.81 -0.50
N LEU A 142 18.65 -4.52 -1.47
CA LEU A 142 17.97 -5.44 -2.37
C LEU A 142 18.72 -6.78 -2.38
N SER A 143 18.00 -7.86 -2.10
CA SER A 143 18.46 -9.24 -2.25
C SER A 143 17.74 -9.89 -3.42
N GLU A 144 18.48 -10.15 -4.50
CA GLU A 144 17.90 -10.81 -5.69
C GLU A 144 17.56 -12.27 -5.42
N GLY A 145 18.40 -12.96 -4.63
CA GLY A 145 18.22 -14.39 -4.36
C GLY A 145 17.01 -14.69 -3.48
N THR A 146 16.64 -13.76 -2.59
CA THR A 146 15.48 -13.93 -1.71
C THR A 146 14.27 -13.10 -2.12
N GLY A 147 14.42 -12.18 -3.09
CA GLY A 147 13.34 -11.32 -3.55
C GLY A 147 12.91 -10.24 -2.56
N HIS A 148 13.78 -9.89 -1.60
CA HIS A 148 13.52 -8.86 -0.60
C HIS A 148 14.14 -7.52 -1.02
N MET A 149 13.38 -6.43 -0.83
CA MET A 149 13.86 -5.06 -0.91
C MET A 149 13.35 -4.29 0.30
N PHE A 150 14.20 -3.52 0.98
CA PHE A 150 13.79 -2.75 2.15
C PHE A 150 14.58 -1.46 2.32
N TRP A 151 13.93 -0.47 2.92
CA TRP A 151 14.52 0.84 3.20
C TRP A 151 13.88 1.50 4.43
N VAL A 152 14.57 2.50 4.97
CA VAL A 152 14.03 3.45 5.95
C VAL A 152 13.52 4.66 5.18
N ASP A 153 12.23 4.96 5.28
CA ASP A 153 11.61 6.10 4.58
C ASP A 153 11.84 7.40 5.37
N GLU A 154 11.69 7.31 6.69
CA GLU A 154 12.06 8.34 7.66
C GLU A 154 12.49 7.67 8.98
N PRO A 155 13.26 8.33 9.86
CA PRO A 155 13.61 7.78 11.16
C PRO A 155 12.37 7.29 11.92
N GLY A 156 12.35 5.99 12.20
CA GLY A 156 11.26 5.30 12.86
C GLY A 156 10.22 4.66 11.93
N VAL A 157 10.37 4.77 10.61
CA VAL A 157 9.47 4.15 9.61
C VAL A 157 10.27 3.45 8.52
N ALA A 158 10.08 2.15 8.43
CA ALA A 158 10.68 1.32 7.40
C ALA A 158 9.62 0.67 6.51
N VAL A 159 10.03 0.42 5.27
CA VAL A 159 9.22 -0.29 4.27
C VAL A 159 10.00 -1.50 3.79
N SER A 160 9.32 -2.63 3.64
CA SER A 160 9.85 -3.80 2.97
C SER A 160 8.88 -4.34 1.94
N VAL A 161 9.45 -4.86 0.86
CA VAL A 161 8.77 -5.50 -0.25
C VAL A 161 9.41 -6.86 -0.44
N PHE A 162 8.56 -7.86 -0.64
CA PHE A 162 8.95 -9.20 -1.04
C PHE A 162 8.19 -9.57 -2.31
N LEU A 163 8.90 -10.06 -3.31
CA LEU A 163 8.36 -10.74 -4.48
C LEU A 163 9.06 -12.08 -4.64
N GLU A 164 8.32 -13.13 -4.99
CA GLU A 164 8.92 -14.44 -5.22
C GLU A 164 9.90 -14.38 -6.42
N PRO A 165 11.20 -14.66 -6.20
CA PRO A 165 12.24 -14.47 -7.22
C PRO A 165 12.13 -15.45 -8.40
N GLN A 166 11.34 -16.51 -8.27
CA GLN A 166 11.05 -17.44 -9.37
C GLN A 166 10.05 -16.87 -10.38
N MET A 167 9.24 -15.88 -9.98
CA MET A 167 8.20 -15.29 -10.81
C MET A 167 8.54 -13.88 -11.27
N TRP A 168 9.28 -13.12 -10.46
CA TRP A 168 9.67 -11.75 -10.77
C TRP A 168 11.16 -11.53 -10.54
N ASP A 169 11.76 -10.74 -11.42
CA ASP A 169 13.16 -10.35 -11.30
C ASP A 169 13.34 -9.13 -10.37
N SER A 170 14.59 -8.74 -10.17
CA SER A 170 14.93 -7.59 -9.35
C SER A 170 14.48 -6.25 -9.93
N ALA A 171 14.32 -6.14 -11.25
CA ALA A 171 13.83 -4.93 -11.90
C ALA A 171 12.35 -4.71 -11.59
N GLU A 172 11.56 -5.78 -11.57
CA GLU A 172 10.16 -5.74 -11.18
C GLU A 172 9.99 -5.45 -9.68
N LEU A 173 10.82 -6.05 -8.83
CA LEU A 173 10.89 -5.73 -7.40
C LEU A 173 11.21 -4.24 -7.15
N ALA A 174 12.22 -3.71 -7.84
CA ALA A 174 12.57 -2.31 -7.80
C ALA A 174 11.42 -1.43 -8.28
N ARG A 175 10.72 -1.82 -9.36
CA ARG A 175 9.53 -1.10 -9.85
C ARG A 175 8.43 -1.03 -8.79
N VAL A 176 8.11 -2.14 -8.12
CA VAL A 176 7.15 -2.16 -7.01
C VAL A 176 7.60 -1.26 -5.87
N GLY A 177 8.83 -1.41 -5.37
CA GLY A 177 9.38 -0.57 -4.30
C GLY A 177 9.36 0.92 -4.65
N SER A 178 9.74 1.24 -5.89
CA SER A 178 9.72 2.59 -6.44
C SER A 178 8.31 3.14 -6.67
N SER A 179 7.25 2.34 -6.57
CA SER A 179 5.86 2.83 -6.63
C SER A 179 5.29 3.18 -5.26
N ILE A 180 5.92 2.71 -4.18
CA ILE A 180 5.43 2.92 -2.82
C ILE A 180 5.75 4.34 -2.38
N ARG A 181 4.71 5.10 -2.02
CA ARG A 181 4.80 6.50 -1.60
C ARG A 181 4.02 6.69 -0.30
N GLN A 182 4.58 7.48 0.62
CA GLN A 182 3.81 7.97 1.74
C GLN A 182 2.66 8.84 1.19
N SER A 183 1.43 8.51 1.58
CA SER A 183 0.23 9.24 1.20
C SER A 183 0.30 10.65 1.79
N ARG A 184 0.60 11.66 0.97
CA ARG A 184 0.64 13.08 1.37
C ARG A 184 -0.73 13.69 1.66
N PHE A 185 -1.75 12.90 2.00
CA PHE A 185 -3.01 13.44 2.52
C PHE A 185 -2.77 14.00 3.93
N ALA A 186 -2.21 15.21 3.94
CA ALA A 186 -2.15 16.09 5.08
C ALA A 186 -3.58 16.45 5.49
N GLY A 187 -4.01 15.97 6.65
CA GLY A 187 -5.07 16.59 7.43
C GLY A 187 -6.51 16.37 6.93
N VAL A 188 -7.13 15.30 7.43
CA VAL A 188 -8.21 15.58 8.39
C VAL A 188 -7.52 15.59 9.75
N GLN A 189 -7.29 16.78 10.29
CA GLN A 189 -7.10 16.90 11.73
C GLN A 189 -8.36 16.28 12.36
N ILE A 190 -8.21 15.14 13.01
CA ILE A 190 -9.10 14.84 14.13
C ILE A 190 -8.89 16.03 15.08
N PRO A 191 -9.92 16.79 15.46
CA PRO A 191 -9.75 17.92 16.36
C PRO A 191 -8.95 17.42 17.56
N ASN A 192 -7.79 18.02 17.74
CA ASN A 192 -6.90 17.80 18.87
C ASN A 192 -7.72 18.15 20.11
N ASN A 193 -8.32 17.16 20.75
CA ASN A 193 -9.13 17.38 21.93
C ASN A 193 -8.15 17.48 23.11
N PRO A 194 -8.00 18.63 23.77
CA PRO A 194 -6.93 18.86 24.76
C PRO A 194 -7.18 18.18 26.12
N ILE A 195 -7.85 17.03 26.19
CA ILE A 195 -8.26 16.39 27.47
C ILE A 195 -7.33 15.21 27.86
N LEU A 196 -6.10 15.12 27.36
CA LEU A 196 -5.13 14.11 27.81
C LEU A 196 -3.77 14.69 28.23
N SER A 197 -3.79 15.90 28.79
CA SER A 197 -2.79 16.36 29.75
C SER A 197 -3.41 16.33 31.15
N GLY A 198 -3.53 15.14 31.73
CA GLY A 198 -4.18 14.95 33.03
C GLY A 198 -3.63 13.74 33.78
N ALA A 199 -2.64 14.01 34.63
CA ALA A 199 -2.27 13.28 35.84
C ALA A 199 -2.23 11.73 35.77
N LEU A 200 -1.02 11.20 35.68
CA LEU A 200 -0.68 9.87 36.22
C LEU A 200 -0.96 9.85 37.73
N PRO A 201 -1.72 8.88 38.27
CA PRO A 201 -1.52 8.46 39.65
C PRO A 201 -0.32 7.52 39.69
N SER A 202 0.75 7.98 40.36
CA SER A 202 1.76 7.11 40.96
C SER A 202 1.08 5.96 41.69
N SER A 203 1.37 4.73 41.29
CA SER A 203 1.11 3.54 42.11
C SER A 203 2.38 3.22 42.89
N GLU A 204 2.47 3.79 44.09
CA GLU A 204 3.32 3.29 45.16
C GLU A 204 2.68 2.04 45.80
N GLY A 205 3.53 1.06 46.12
CA GLY A 205 3.23 -0.08 47.00
C GLY A 205 2.69 -1.31 46.28
N THR A 206 3.20 -2.52 46.46
CA THR A 206 3.82 -3.07 47.67
C THR A 206 4.65 -4.29 47.28
N ALA A 207 5.83 -4.38 47.87
CA ALA A 207 6.67 -5.57 47.88
C ALA A 207 5.91 -6.77 48.44
N GLN A 208 5.95 -7.90 47.73
CA GLN A 208 5.94 -9.20 48.38
C GLN A 208 7.10 -10.05 47.86
N ASP A 209 7.94 -10.34 48.84
CA ASP A 209 9.13 -11.16 48.86
C ASP A 209 8.82 -12.65 48.64
N GLU A 210 9.89 -13.40 48.33
CA GLU A 210 10.09 -14.85 48.53
C GLU A 210 9.47 -15.90 47.55
N PRO A 211 10.11 -17.09 47.39
CA PRO A 211 11.51 -17.31 47.02
C PRO A 211 11.70 -18.35 45.89
N LEU A 212 12.89 -18.25 45.29
CA LEU A 212 13.73 -19.30 44.69
C LEU A 212 13.24 -20.76 44.77
N ALA A 213 12.93 -21.34 43.61
CA ALA A 213 13.05 -22.77 43.37
C ALA A 213 13.74 -23.02 42.02
N ARG A 214 15.06 -23.28 42.07
CA ARG A 214 15.79 -23.97 41.01
C ARG A 214 15.30 -25.42 40.95
N PRO A 215 15.27 -26.04 39.76
CA PRO A 215 15.98 -27.30 39.67
C PRO A 215 16.81 -27.47 38.39
N ALA A 216 18.02 -27.98 38.64
CA ALA A 216 18.70 -29.05 37.91
C ALA A 216 19.03 -28.87 36.42
N THR A 217 20.26 -28.39 36.21
CA THR A 217 21.25 -28.94 35.29
C THR A 217 21.05 -30.43 34.99
N ASN A 218 20.77 -30.78 33.73
CA ASN A 218 21.02 -32.10 33.18
C ASN A 218 21.86 -31.97 31.90
N LYS A 219 23.16 -32.19 32.10
CA LYS A 219 24.15 -32.64 31.12
C LYS A 219 24.05 -34.17 31.10
N PRO A 220 23.89 -34.84 29.94
CA PRO A 220 25.05 -35.39 29.21
C PRO A 220 24.80 -35.33 27.69
N GLU A 221 25.65 -35.70 26.73
CA GLU A 221 26.87 -36.48 26.68
C GLU A 221 27.53 -36.14 25.34
N GLN A 222 28.86 -35.97 25.33
CA GLN A 222 29.65 -35.91 24.12
C GLN A 222 29.77 -37.32 23.53
N GLY A 223 29.32 -37.49 22.28
CA GLY A 223 29.71 -38.63 21.44
C GLY A 223 30.56 -38.13 20.26
N PRO A 224 31.81 -38.58 20.09
CA PRO A 224 32.59 -38.30 18.90
C PRO A 224 32.38 -39.38 17.85
N ALA A 225 31.92 -38.99 16.66
CA ALA A 225 32.04 -39.80 15.44
C ALA A 225 32.28 -38.81 14.29
N SER A 226 33.53 -38.50 13.94
CA SER A 226 34.35 -39.25 12.98
C SER A 226 33.53 -39.79 11.81
N ASN A 227 33.44 -39.00 10.73
CA ASN A 227 33.32 -39.57 9.39
C ASN A 227 34.03 -38.66 8.35
N PRO A 228 35.31 -38.91 8.03
CA PRO A 228 35.96 -38.30 6.88
C PRO A 228 35.67 -39.16 5.64
N GLY A 229 34.74 -38.70 4.81
CA GLY A 229 34.43 -39.33 3.54
C GLY A 229 34.30 -38.26 2.46
N ILE A 230 35.42 -37.91 1.84
CA ILE A 230 35.47 -37.19 0.57
C ILE A 230 35.32 -38.23 -0.55
N PRO A 231 34.31 -38.13 -1.42
CA PRO A 231 34.38 -38.66 -2.77
C PRO A 231 34.44 -37.50 -3.78
N VAL A 232 35.63 -37.36 -4.37
CA VAL A 232 35.96 -37.07 -5.77
C VAL A 232 34.81 -36.52 -6.66
N PRO A 233 35.00 -35.35 -7.31
CA PRO A 233 34.09 -34.88 -8.37
C PRO A 233 34.32 -35.66 -9.68
N PRO A 234 33.29 -36.21 -10.34
CA PRO A 234 33.40 -36.62 -11.72
C PRO A 234 33.01 -35.49 -12.68
N ALA A 235 33.94 -35.23 -13.60
CA ALA A 235 33.75 -34.98 -15.03
C ALA A 235 32.82 -33.83 -15.46
N ALA A 236 33.46 -32.83 -16.08
CA ALA A 236 32.85 -31.87 -16.99
C ALA A 236 32.04 -32.56 -18.10
N PRO A 237 30.81 -32.10 -18.40
CA PRO A 237 30.14 -32.43 -19.64
C PRO A 237 30.73 -31.61 -20.81
N PRO A 238 30.80 -32.20 -22.02
CA PRO A 238 31.37 -31.56 -23.20
C PRO A 238 30.50 -30.43 -23.73
N ALA A 239 31.19 -29.45 -24.30
CA ALA A 239 30.65 -28.42 -25.17
C ALA A 239 29.90 -29.02 -26.37
N GLY A 240 28.78 -28.37 -26.74
CA GLY A 240 28.18 -28.50 -28.07
C GLY A 240 26.77 -29.06 -28.06
N ALA A 241 25.77 -28.19 -27.93
CA ALA A 241 24.46 -28.39 -28.53
C ALA A 241 24.07 -27.10 -29.28
N PRO A 242 23.66 -27.20 -30.57
CA PRO A 242 23.31 -26.05 -31.39
C PRO A 242 21.98 -25.44 -30.94
N VAL A 243 21.95 -24.10 -30.94
CA VAL A 243 20.75 -23.26 -30.72
C VAL A 243 19.70 -23.60 -31.80
N PRO A 244 18.48 -24.03 -31.43
CA PRO A 244 17.40 -24.20 -32.38
C PRO A 244 16.94 -22.85 -32.90
N SER A 245 16.78 -22.81 -34.22
CA SER A 245 16.36 -21.71 -35.05
C SER A 245 15.16 -20.92 -34.51
N GLU A 246 15.30 -19.60 -34.65
CA GLU A 246 14.26 -18.59 -34.72
C GLU A 246 13.06 -19.10 -35.53
N GLN A 247 12.04 -19.56 -34.81
CA GLN A 247 10.79 -20.00 -35.39
C GLN A 247 9.94 -18.76 -35.62
N GLU A 248 9.93 -18.32 -36.88
CA GLU A 248 9.09 -17.28 -37.45
C GLU A 248 7.64 -17.43 -36.95
N ALA A 249 7.20 -16.46 -36.13
CA ALA A 249 5.87 -16.46 -35.54
C ALA A 249 4.81 -16.35 -36.65
N PRO A 250 3.79 -17.22 -36.68
CA PRO A 250 2.73 -17.15 -37.68
C PRO A 250 1.93 -15.84 -37.54
N PRO A 251 1.38 -15.29 -38.64
CA PRO A 251 0.62 -14.05 -38.61
C PRO A 251 -0.59 -14.20 -37.67
N SER A 252 -0.63 -13.36 -36.65
CA SER A 252 -1.70 -13.23 -35.68
C SER A 252 -3.05 -13.15 -36.40
N ARG A 253 -3.88 -14.20 -36.29
CA ARG A 253 -5.27 -14.15 -36.74
C ARG A 253 -5.96 -12.99 -36.01
N PRO A 254 -6.72 -12.11 -36.69
CA PRO A 254 -7.46 -11.05 -36.01
C PRO A 254 -8.41 -11.68 -35.00
N ARG A 255 -8.24 -11.32 -33.73
CA ARG A 255 -9.15 -11.76 -32.65
C ARG A 255 -10.55 -11.25 -33.00
N PRO A 256 -11.59 -12.10 -33.01
CA PRO A 256 -12.95 -11.68 -33.29
C PRO A 256 -13.44 -10.81 -32.13
N ASN A 257 -13.93 -9.61 -32.47
CA ASN A 257 -14.65 -8.67 -31.60
C ASN A 257 -13.81 -7.96 -30.53
N ALA A 258 -12.73 -7.28 -30.93
CA ALA A 258 -12.15 -6.24 -30.09
C ALA A 258 -13.16 -5.07 -30.02
N VAL A 259 -13.71 -4.81 -28.84
CA VAL A 259 -14.53 -3.63 -28.58
C VAL A 259 -13.67 -2.39 -28.80
N THR A 260 -14.12 -1.47 -29.66
CA THR A 260 -13.37 -0.25 -29.99
C THR A 260 -13.67 0.85 -28.99
N ASP A 261 -12.73 1.80 -28.82
CA ASP A 261 -12.94 2.95 -27.93
C ASP A 261 -14.16 3.78 -28.35
N GLN A 262 -14.48 3.80 -29.64
CA GLN A 262 -15.71 4.41 -30.17
C GLN A 262 -16.97 3.73 -29.64
N GLN A 263 -17.00 2.40 -29.54
CA GLN A 263 -18.12 1.66 -28.96
C GLN A 263 -18.27 1.92 -27.46
N ILE A 264 -17.15 2.06 -26.75
CA ILE A 264 -17.14 2.41 -25.33
C ILE A 264 -17.74 3.81 -25.13
N ARG A 265 -17.26 4.81 -25.89
CA ARG A 265 -17.78 6.18 -25.83
C ARG A 265 -19.26 6.25 -26.21
N GLN A 266 -19.69 5.51 -27.23
CA GLN A 266 -21.11 5.45 -27.60
C GLN A 266 -21.97 4.94 -26.45
N CYS A 267 -21.56 3.85 -25.80
CA CYS A 267 -22.27 3.32 -24.65
C CYS A 267 -22.36 4.36 -23.52
N LEU A 268 -21.27 5.04 -23.21
CA LEU A 268 -21.24 6.05 -22.15
C LEU A 268 -22.16 7.24 -22.47
N ALA A 269 -22.18 7.71 -23.72
CA ALA A 269 -23.11 8.76 -24.17
C ALA A 269 -24.57 8.33 -23.99
N ASP A 270 -24.92 7.10 -24.36
CA ASP A 270 -26.27 6.55 -24.22
C ASP A 270 -26.70 6.46 -22.75
N LYS A 271 -25.79 6.11 -21.82
CA LYS A 271 -26.09 6.03 -20.37
C LYS A 271 -26.25 7.40 -19.72
N LEU A 272 -25.48 8.39 -20.15
CA LEU A 272 -25.54 9.75 -19.60
C LEU A 272 -26.67 10.59 -20.20
N SER A 273 -27.12 10.24 -21.41
CA SER A 273 -28.21 10.94 -22.12
C SER A 273 -29.63 10.49 -21.69
N ALA A 274 -29.76 9.93 -20.50
CA ALA A 274 -31.04 9.49 -19.94
C ALA A 274 -32.10 10.63 -19.90
N PRO A 275 -33.39 10.29 -19.95
CA PRO A 275 -34.37 10.99 -20.80
C PRO A 275 -34.94 12.24 -20.13
N ALA A 276 -34.21 13.35 -20.16
CA ALA A 276 -34.76 14.65 -19.73
C ALA A 276 -35.45 15.42 -20.88
N SER A 277 -35.40 14.96 -22.14
CA SER A 277 -36.01 15.69 -23.25
C SER A 277 -36.53 14.78 -24.35
N SER A 278 -37.82 14.46 -24.29
CA SER A 278 -38.59 13.79 -25.34
C SER A 278 -38.96 14.75 -26.48
N GLY A 279 -37.95 15.39 -27.07
CA GLY A 279 -38.08 16.19 -28.29
C GLY A 279 -37.30 15.54 -29.43
N GLU A 280 -37.98 15.15 -30.49
CA GLU A 280 -37.43 14.51 -31.70
C GLU A 280 -36.24 15.29 -32.30
N ALA A 281 -35.02 14.93 -31.93
CA ALA A 281 -33.81 15.28 -32.65
C ALA A 281 -33.18 13.98 -33.17
N GLN A 282 -33.42 13.66 -34.45
CA GLN A 282 -32.84 12.51 -35.16
C GLN A 282 -31.39 12.80 -35.58
N GLY A 283 -30.52 13.11 -34.61
CA GLY A 283 -29.07 13.15 -34.81
C GLY A 283 -28.45 11.83 -34.35
N GLU A 284 -27.44 11.33 -35.07
CA GLU A 284 -26.59 10.27 -34.51
C GLU A 284 -25.99 10.78 -33.18
N PRO A 285 -26.08 10.01 -32.09
CA PRO A 285 -25.52 10.38 -30.80
C PRO A 285 -23.98 10.41 -30.88
N ALA A 286 -23.43 11.52 -31.34
CA ALA A 286 -22.00 11.77 -31.26
C ALA A 286 -21.61 11.93 -29.79
N TRP A 287 -20.49 11.32 -29.40
CA TRP A 287 -19.89 11.51 -28.09
C TRP A 287 -19.69 13.01 -27.81
N ASP A 288 -20.27 13.51 -26.72
CA ASP A 288 -20.11 14.88 -26.25
C ASP A 288 -19.23 14.91 -25.00
N GLU A 289 -18.00 15.39 -25.14
CA GLU A 289 -17.04 15.53 -24.04
C GLU A 289 -17.56 16.47 -22.94
N ALA A 290 -18.35 17.48 -23.31
CA ALA A 290 -18.94 18.41 -22.36
C ALA A 290 -20.00 17.72 -21.49
N LEU A 291 -20.74 16.76 -22.04
CA LEU A 291 -21.71 15.96 -21.28
C LEU A 291 -21.02 15.10 -20.21
N TRP A 292 -19.88 14.49 -20.55
CA TRP A 292 -19.07 13.72 -19.61
C TRP A 292 -18.56 14.58 -18.44
N LEU A 293 -18.01 15.75 -18.75
CA LEU A 293 -17.47 16.67 -17.75
C LEU A 293 -18.55 17.29 -16.85
N GLN A 294 -19.75 17.55 -17.39
CA GLN A 294 -20.89 18.06 -16.63
C GLN A 294 -21.55 17.00 -15.73
N ALA A 295 -21.40 15.71 -16.04
CA ALA A 295 -21.96 14.65 -15.24
C ALA A 295 -21.30 14.58 -13.84
N GLU A 296 -22.11 14.44 -12.80
CA GLU A 296 -21.61 14.23 -11.44
C GLU A 296 -20.83 12.92 -11.34
N ALA A 297 -19.81 12.87 -10.48
CA ALA A 297 -18.99 11.68 -10.25
C ALA A 297 -19.78 10.36 -10.05
N PRO A 298 -20.88 10.30 -9.25
CA PRO A 298 -21.66 9.07 -9.13
C PRO A 298 -22.37 8.65 -10.43
N ALA A 299 -22.77 9.59 -11.27
CA ALA A 299 -23.39 9.29 -12.57
C ALA A 299 -22.35 8.73 -13.56
N ARG A 300 -21.13 9.28 -13.55
CA ARG A 300 -20.00 8.76 -14.33
C ARG A 300 -19.62 7.34 -13.91
N ASP A 301 -19.51 7.08 -12.61
CA ASP A 301 -19.20 5.75 -12.07
C ASP A 301 -20.25 4.69 -12.44
N ALA A 302 -21.54 5.07 -12.36
CA ALA A 302 -22.65 4.20 -12.77
C ALA A 302 -22.64 3.92 -14.28
N ALA A 303 -22.33 4.92 -15.11
CA ALA A 303 -22.21 4.77 -16.56
C ALA A 303 -21.03 3.84 -16.92
N ILE A 304 -19.87 4.01 -16.29
CA ILE A 304 -18.70 3.14 -16.46
C ILE A 304 -19.05 1.70 -16.16
N THR A 305 -19.65 1.45 -14.99
CA THR A 305 -20.04 0.10 -14.54
C THR A 305 -21.08 -0.52 -15.48
N SER A 306 -22.09 0.25 -15.91
CA SER A 306 -23.09 -0.28 -16.84
C SER A 306 -22.49 -0.59 -18.22
N CYS A 307 -21.51 0.17 -18.69
CA CYS A 307 -20.89 -0.05 -20.00
C CYS A 307 -19.86 -1.17 -19.99
N SER A 308 -19.11 -1.36 -18.90
CA SER A 308 -18.24 -2.53 -18.74
C SER A 308 -19.05 -3.83 -18.81
N ASP A 309 -20.19 -3.86 -18.10
CA ASP A 309 -21.10 -5.03 -18.09
C ASP A 309 -21.73 -5.27 -19.47
N GLN A 310 -22.22 -4.21 -20.12
CA GLN A 310 -22.91 -4.31 -21.41
C GLN A 310 -21.98 -4.75 -22.56
N LEU A 311 -20.75 -4.22 -22.59
CA LEU A 311 -19.77 -4.52 -23.62
C LEU A 311 -18.91 -5.75 -23.28
N ARG A 312 -19.04 -6.30 -22.06
CA ARG A 312 -18.20 -7.37 -21.52
C ARG A 312 -16.71 -7.04 -21.63
N VAL A 313 -16.38 -5.79 -21.31
CA VAL A 313 -15.00 -5.31 -21.22
C VAL A 313 -14.68 -5.03 -19.75
N GLU A 314 -13.43 -5.21 -19.38
CA GLU A 314 -12.97 -4.86 -18.05
C GLU A 314 -13.18 -3.37 -17.76
N ARG A 315 -13.53 -3.04 -16.52
CA ARG A 315 -13.85 -1.69 -16.10
C ARG A 315 -12.73 -0.68 -16.39
N TRP A 316 -11.49 -1.07 -16.15
CA TRP A 316 -10.32 -0.21 -16.40
C TRP A 316 -10.20 0.19 -17.88
N ARG A 317 -10.68 -0.63 -18.82
CA ARG A 317 -10.65 -0.31 -20.25
C ARG A 317 -11.65 0.78 -20.60
N VAL A 318 -12.78 0.83 -19.89
CA VAL A 318 -13.76 1.91 -20.02
C VAL A 318 -13.20 3.22 -19.44
N GLU A 319 -12.52 3.14 -18.30
CA GLU A 319 -11.86 4.28 -17.66
C GLU A 319 -10.71 4.83 -18.53
N GLU A 320 -9.90 3.97 -19.15
CA GLU A 320 -8.83 4.37 -20.08
C GLU A 320 -9.37 5.14 -21.31
N ALA A 321 -10.54 4.75 -21.83
CA ALA A 321 -11.14 5.40 -22.98
C ALA A 321 -11.60 6.86 -22.72
N VAL A 322 -11.81 7.21 -21.44
CA VAL A 322 -12.20 8.56 -20.98
C VAL A 322 -11.09 9.31 -20.24
N ALA A 323 -10.01 8.64 -19.85
CA ALA A 323 -8.88 9.25 -19.13
C ALA A 323 -8.28 10.51 -19.82
N PRO A 324 -8.18 10.58 -21.17
CA PRO A 324 -7.70 11.81 -21.83
C PRO A 324 -8.58 13.04 -21.60
N LEU A 325 -9.84 12.86 -21.18
CA LEU A 325 -10.79 13.95 -20.98
C LEU A 325 -10.74 14.53 -19.56
N GLU A 326 -10.22 13.77 -18.59
CA GLU A 326 -10.09 14.22 -17.20
C GLU A 326 -8.78 14.95 -16.93
N GLN A 327 -7.82 14.87 -17.87
CA GLN A 327 -6.66 15.75 -17.86
C GLN A 327 -7.15 17.13 -18.26
N GLU A 328 -7.38 18.01 -17.27
CA GLU A 328 -7.47 19.44 -17.54
C GLU A 328 -6.33 19.80 -18.48
N PRO A 329 -6.59 20.54 -19.58
CA PRO A 329 -5.51 21.00 -20.44
C PRO A 329 -4.54 21.69 -19.52
N ALA A 330 -3.36 21.09 -19.34
CA ALA A 330 -2.32 21.63 -18.47
C ALA A 330 -2.24 23.10 -18.88
N GLU A 331 -2.56 24.01 -17.95
CA GLU A 331 -2.51 25.44 -18.20
C GLU A 331 -1.14 25.67 -18.83
N GLU A 332 -1.11 25.80 -20.15
CA GLU A 332 0.08 26.19 -20.87
C GLU A 332 0.31 27.57 -20.33
N ASP A 333 1.26 27.62 -19.41
CA ASP A 333 1.80 28.80 -18.76
C ASP A 333 2.41 29.66 -19.87
N ASN A 334 1.52 30.26 -20.68
CA ASN A 334 1.76 31.42 -21.52
C ASN A 334 1.92 32.60 -20.55
N ALA A 335 2.93 32.50 -19.70
CA ALA A 335 3.69 33.63 -19.24
C ALA A 335 4.33 34.24 -20.48
N GLU A 336 3.54 35.02 -21.21
CA GLU A 336 4.01 35.98 -22.19
C GLU A 336 5.01 36.89 -21.44
N GLU A 337 6.28 36.53 -21.58
CA GLU A 337 7.42 37.17 -20.95
C GLU A 337 7.49 38.62 -21.45
N ALA A 338 6.88 39.53 -20.69
CA ALA A 338 6.97 40.95 -20.93
C ALA A 338 8.46 41.36 -20.98
N PRO A 339 8.90 42.08 -22.04
CA PRO A 339 10.31 42.42 -22.21
C PRO A 339 10.78 43.32 -21.07
N ARG A 340 11.77 42.84 -20.31
CA ARG A 340 12.43 43.61 -19.24
C ARG A 340 13.11 44.85 -19.84
N PRO A 341 12.85 46.07 -19.33
CA PRO A 341 13.61 47.25 -19.71
C PRO A 341 15.06 47.14 -19.21
N GLY A 342 16.00 47.42 -20.11
CA GLY A 342 17.44 47.20 -19.91
C GLY A 342 18.10 48.06 -18.83
N PRO A 343 19.34 47.71 -18.42
CA PRO A 343 20.06 48.38 -17.36
C PRO A 343 20.69 49.67 -17.89
N GLY A 344 20.13 50.81 -17.53
CA GLY A 344 20.66 52.12 -17.87
C GLY A 344 20.65 53.05 -16.66
N LEU A 345 21.84 53.54 -16.31
CA LEU A 345 22.15 54.69 -15.46
C LEU A 345 22.44 54.40 -13.98
N THR A 346 23.72 54.12 -13.76
CA THR A 346 24.58 54.67 -12.71
C THR A 346 24.10 56.00 -12.12
N MET A 347 23.94 56.04 -10.79
CA MET A 347 23.98 57.27 -9.98
C MET A 347 25.03 57.12 -8.86
N PRO A 348 25.80 58.19 -8.55
CA PRO A 348 27.00 58.14 -7.71
C PRO A 348 26.69 58.20 -6.20
N PRO A 349 27.69 57.96 -5.33
CA PRO A 349 27.51 57.94 -3.87
C PRO A 349 27.42 59.36 -3.31
N PHE A 350 26.48 59.58 -2.39
CA PHE A 350 26.51 60.72 -1.49
C PHE A 350 26.82 60.23 -0.08
N ASP A 351 28.07 60.50 0.31
CA ASP A 351 28.58 60.49 1.67
C ASP A 351 28.01 61.65 2.51
N SER A 352 27.97 61.44 3.83
CA SER A 352 27.84 62.43 4.93
C SER A 352 26.49 63.16 4.99
N TRP A 353 25.81 63.42 6.12
CA TRP A 353 26.18 64.05 7.40
C TRP A 353 25.22 63.46 8.49
N ASN A 354 25.67 62.93 9.62
CA ASN A 354 25.99 63.59 10.89
C ASN A 354 24.80 64.32 11.60
N LEU A 355 24.77 64.20 12.94
CA LEU A 355 23.91 64.83 13.98
C LEU A 355 22.69 63.98 14.45
N LEU A 356 22.79 63.33 15.63
CA LEU A 356 22.43 63.84 16.97
C LEU A 356 20.95 64.25 17.08
N PHE A 357 20.16 63.58 17.93
CA PHE A 357 19.47 64.14 19.11
C PHE A 357 18.41 63.18 19.69
N TRP A 358 18.65 62.76 20.94
CA TRP A 358 17.73 62.68 22.10
C TRP A 358 16.63 61.60 22.27
N LEU A 359 16.78 60.97 23.46
CA LEU A 359 15.83 60.30 24.39
C LEU A 359 15.15 58.99 23.97
#